data_AF-A0A7K1C4Q7-F1
#
_entry.id   AF-A0A7K1C4Q7-F1
#
_cell.length_a   1.000
_cell.length_b   1.000
_cell.length_c   1.000
_cell.angle_alpha   90.00
_cell.angle_beta   90.00
_cell.angle_gamma   90.00
#
_symmetry.space_group_name_H-M   'P 1'
#
loop_
_entity.id
_entity.type
_entity.pdbx_description
1 polymer ?
#
loop_
_entity_poly.entity_id
_entity_poly.type
_entity_poly.pdbx_seq_one_letter_code
_entity_poly.pdbx_strand_id
1 'polypeptide(L)' 'MAVPKRKQSRSNTRSRRSQWKAEAPTLVKTIENGRTVYSLPHRAKMVTDSVGTELFLEYKGRKVADA' A
#
# COMPACT_ATOMS: atom_id res chain seq x y z
N MET A 1 32.85 17.23 -19.89
CA MET A 1 31.55 16.53 -19.80
C MET A 1 31.80 15.08 -19.42
N ALA A 2 31.06 14.52 -18.45
CA ALA A 2 31.25 13.13 -18.04
C ALA A 2 30.50 12.18 -18.97
N VAL A 3 31.19 11.14 -19.46
CA VAL A 3 30.60 10.09 -20.30
C VAL A 3 31.05 8.71 -19.81
N PRO A 4 30.20 7.67 -19.89
CA PRO A 4 30.62 6.32 -19.58
C PRO A 4 31.72 5.85 -20.54
N LYS A 5 32.89 5.48 -19.99
CA LYS A 5 34.02 4.99 -20.80
C LYS A 5 33.75 3.61 -21.41
N ARG A 6 32.91 2.80 -20.78
CA ARG A 6 32.58 1.42 -21.18
C ARG A 6 31.09 1.15 -20.96
N LYS A 7 30.54 0.24 -21.76
CA LYS A 7 29.21 -0.34 -21.53
C LYS A 7 29.23 -1.15 -20.23
N GLN A 8 28.22 -0.95 -19.38
CA GLN A 8 28.10 -1.73 -18.15
C GLN A 8 27.71 -3.18 -18.45
N SER A 9 28.38 -4.14 -17.79
CA SER A 9 28.12 -5.56 -17.99
C SER A 9 26.69 -5.94 -17.57
N ARG A 10 26.16 -7.03 -18.13
CA ARG A 10 24.84 -7.56 -17.74
C ARG A 10 24.82 -7.93 -16.26
N SER A 11 25.92 -8.50 -15.73
CA SER A 11 26.05 -8.87 -14.32
C SER A 11 25.96 -7.64 -13.41
N ASN A 12 26.73 -6.58 -13.69
CA ASN A 12 26.73 -5.35 -12.89
C ASN A 12 25.36 -4.64 -12.92
N THR A 13 24.70 -4.66 -14.07
CA THR A 13 23.34 -4.08 -14.20
C THR A 13 22.33 -4.87 -13.35
N ARG A 14 22.40 -6.20 -13.36
CA ARG A 14 21.53 -7.06 -12.56
C ARG A 14 21.79 -6.90 -11.06
N SER A 15 23.05 -6.86 -10.66
CA SER A 15 23.46 -6.64 -9.27
C SER A 15 22.99 -5.27 -8.75
N ARG A 16 23.15 -4.19 -9.52
CA ARG A 16 22.63 -2.88 -9.10
C ARG A 16 21.10 -2.88 -8.97
N ARG A 17 20.39 -3.51 -9.91
CA ARG A 17 18.92 -3.60 -9.90
C ARG A 17 18.38 -4.60 -8.89
N SER A 18 19.18 -5.51 -8.34
CA SER A 18 18.69 -6.48 -7.36
C SER A 18 18.28 -5.82 -6.04
N GLN A 19 18.82 -4.63 -5.75
CA GLN A 19 18.42 -3.80 -4.60
C GLN A 19 17.12 -3.02 -4.85
N TRP A 20 16.65 -2.95 -6.10
CA TRP A 20 15.43 -2.22 -6.46
C TRP A 20 14.23 -3.14 -6.26
N LYS A 21 13.89 -3.34 -4.99
CA LYS A 21 12.75 -4.14 -4.55
C LYS A 21 11.67 -3.23 -3.97
N ALA A 22 10.42 -3.56 -4.25
CA ALA A 22 9.29 -2.92 -3.60
C ALA A 22 9.12 -3.52 -2.22
N GLU A 23 8.89 -2.66 -1.24
CA GLU A 23 8.52 -3.09 0.12
C GLU A 23 7.02 -3.31 0.20
N ALA A 24 6.62 -4.34 0.94
CA ALA A 24 5.20 -4.57 1.20
C ALA A 24 4.66 -3.48 2.14
N PRO A 25 3.46 -2.93 1.89
CA PRO A 25 2.87 -1.96 2.78
C PRO A 25 2.56 -2.61 4.14
N THR A 26 2.80 -1.88 5.22
CA THR A 26 2.38 -2.28 6.56
C THR A 26 0.86 -2.15 6.68
N LEU A 27 0.17 -3.23 6.99
CA LEU A 27 -1.29 -3.27 7.11
C LEU A 27 -1.70 -3.62 8.54
N VAL A 28 -2.83 -3.05 8.99
CA VAL A 28 -3.47 -3.34 10.27
C VAL A 28 -4.66 -4.24 10.02
N LYS A 29 -4.76 -5.33 10.80
CA LYS A 29 -5.87 -6.28 10.77
C LYS A 29 -6.99 -5.81 11.69
N THR A 30 -8.22 -5.77 11.18
CA THR A 30 -9.44 -5.48 11.95
C THR A 30 -10.51 -6.53 11.65
N ILE A 31 -11.43 -6.77 12.58
CA ILE A 31 -12.59 -7.63 12.38
C ILE A 31 -13.82 -6.74 12.22
N GLU A 32 -14.50 -6.86 11.09
CA GLU A 32 -15.72 -6.10 10.75
C GLU A 32 -16.78 -7.09 10.32
N ASN A 33 -17.95 -7.08 10.99
CA ASN A 33 -19.06 -7.99 10.69
C ASN A 33 -18.64 -9.48 10.60
N GLY A 34 -17.67 -9.89 11.45
CA GLY A 34 -17.12 -11.25 11.47
C GLY A 34 -16.09 -11.57 10.37
N ARG A 35 -15.77 -10.62 9.48
CA ARG A 35 -14.73 -10.77 8.42
C ARG A 35 -13.44 -10.06 8.81
N THR A 36 -12.32 -10.63 8.38
CA THR A 36 -11.00 -9.99 8.52
C THR A 36 -10.79 -8.96 7.42
N VAL A 37 -10.59 -7.70 7.79
CA VAL A 37 -10.32 -6.58 6.87
C VAL A 37 -8.94 -6.00 7.16
N TYR A 38 -8.24 -5.59 6.10
CA TYR A 38 -6.93 -4.95 6.18
C TYR A 38 -7.02 -3.48 5.79
N SER A 39 -6.37 -2.63 6.55
CA SER A 39 -6.30 -1.19 6.27
C SER A 39 -4.89 -0.65 6.50
N LEU A 40 -4.58 0.50 5.91
CA LEU A 40 -3.33 1.20 6.17
C LEU A 40 -3.38 1.87 7.55
N PRO A 41 -2.29 1.82 8.33
CA PRO A 41 -2.22 2.55 9.58
C PRO A 41 -2.33 4.06 9.33
N HIS A 42 -2.92 4.76 10.29
CA HIS A 42 -3.08 6.23 10.27
C HIS A 42 -3.84 6.78 9.05
N ARG A 43 -4.68 5.98 8.40
CA ARG A 43 -5.59 6.43 7.35
C ARG A 43 -7.03 6.16 7.73
N ALA A 44 -7.94 7.00 7.24
CA ALA A 44 -9.36 6.67 7.29
C ALA A 44 -9.61 5.47 6.37
N LYS A 45 -10.37 4.48 6.85
CA LYS A 45 -10.79 3.33 6.08
C LYS A 45 -12.19 3.59 5.54
N MET A 46 -12.50 2.97 4.42
CA MET A 46 -13.81 3.02 3.82
C MET A 46 -14.70 1.93 4.41
N VAL A 47 -15.86 2.32 4.92
CA VAL A 47 -16.86 1.39 5.46
C VAL A 47 -17.89 1.11 4.38
N THR A 48 -18.13 -0.18 4.14
CA THR A 48 -19.08 -0.67 3.14
C THR A 48 -20.20 -1.46 3.78
N ASP A 49 -21.39 -1.42 3.19
CA ASP A 49 -22.51 -2.28 3.58
C ASP A 49 -22.28 -3.75 3.15
N SER A 50 -23.12 -4.66 3.64
CA SER A 50 -23.20 -6.08 3.30
C SER A 50 -23.30 -6.38 1.80
N VAL A 51 -23.86 -5.45 1.02
CA VAL A 51 -24.00 -5.52 -0.45
C VAL A 51 -22.83 -4.84 -1.19
N GLY A 52 -21.90 -4.19 -0.46
CA GLY A 52 -20.71 -3.54 -1.02
C GLY A 52 -20.88 -2.05 -1.34
N THR A 53 -22.01 -1.43 -0.96
CA THR A 53 -22.24 0.01 -1.12
C THR A 53 -21.31 0.81 -0.21
N GLU A 54 -20.71 1.87 -0.76
CA GLU A 54 -19.84 2.81 -0.06
C GLU A 54 -20.67 3.69 0.89
N LEU A 55 -20.36 3.69 2.19
CA LEU A 55 -21.16 4.45 3.18
C LEU A 55 -20.44 5.71 3.65
N PHE A 56 -19.25 5.54 4.23
CA PHE A 56 -18.48 6.65 4.78
C PHE A 56 -17.03 6.27 5.02
N LEU A 57 -16.18 7.27 5.18
CA LEU A 57 -14.82 7.11 5.67
C LEU A 57 -14.81 7.17 7.21
N GLU A 58 -14.25 6.15 7.83
CA GLU A 58 -14.11 6.03 9.29
C GLU A 58 -12.64 6.16 9.71
N TYR A 59 -12.39 6.89 10.80
CA TYR A 59 -11.10 6.91 11.48
C TYR A 59 -11.30 6.86 12.99
N LYS A 60 -10.64 5.92 13.66
CA LYS A 60 -10.71 5.74 15.13
C LYS A 60 -12.15 5.68 15.65
N GLY A 61 -13.06 4.96 14.98
CA GLY A 61 -14.45 4.81 15.43
C GLY A 61 -15.35 6.02 15.14
N ARG A 62 -14.88 7.02 14.39
CA ARG A 62 -15.68 8.20 14.03
C ARG A 62 -15.80 8.33 12.52
N LYS A 63 -16.98 8.74 12.07
CA LYS A 63 -17.22 9.17 10.69
C LYS A 63 -16.43 10.46 10.42
N VAL A 64 -15.59 10.42 9.40
CA VAL A 64 -14.73 11.55 8.99
C VAL A 64 -15.29 12.25 7.77
N ALA A 65 -15.83 11.50 6.80
CA ALA A 65 -16.43 12.03 5.60
C ALA A 65 -17.49 11.07 5.04
N ASP A 66 -18.44 11.62 4.28
CA ASP A 66 -19.32 10.85 3.40
C ASP A 66 -18.51 10.25 2.24
N ALA A 67 -18.98 9.11 1.71
CA ALA A 67 -18.42 8.46 0.53
C ALA A 67 -18.86 9.17 -0.76
#